data_AF-A0A359DAL9-F1
#
_entry.id   AF-A0A359DAL9-F1
#
_cell.length_a   1.000
_cell.length_b   1.000
_cell.length_c   1.000
_cell.angle_alpha   90.00
_cell.angle_beta   90.00
_cell.angle_gamma   90.00
#
_symmetry.space_group_name_H-M   'P 1'
#
loop_
_entity.id
_entity.type
_entity.pdbx_description
1 polymer ?
#
loop_
_entity_poly.entity_id
_entity_poly.type
_entity_poly.pdbx_seq_one_letter_code
_entity_poly.pdbx_strand_id
1 'polypeptide(L)'
;LGTIFALTWLIFGTRKGQRQESTEETVGHEFDGIAEYDNPLPKWWFMLFVGTIIFALGYLALYPGLGNWKGLLPGYDYLDNEAKTPFAATVQIANGEQRNAGWTGVHEWEKEMAKADAQYGPIFAKYAAMPIEQVAQDEQALKMGGRLFASNCSVCHG
;
A
#
# COMPACT_ATOMS: atom_id res chain seq x y z
N LEU A 1 -12.33 -11.55 7.96
CA LEU A 1 -13.07 -11.07 9.16
C LEU A 1 -13.10 -12.09 10.28
N GLY A 2 -13.47 -13.36 10.03
CA GLY A 2 -13.50 -14.40 11.07
C GLY A 2 -12.17 -14.58 11.82
N THR A 3 -11.04 -14.50 11.12
CA THR A 3 -9.70 -14.56 11.74
C THR A 3 -9.39 -13.36 12.63
N ILE A 4 -9.72 -12.13 12.20
CA ILE A 4 -9.56 -10.92 13.02
C ILE A 4 -10.44 -11.02 14.28
N PHE A 5 -11.67 -11.51 14.14
CA PHE A 5 -12.54 -11.76 15.28
C PHE A 5 -11.95 -12.79 16.24
N ALA A 6 -11.44 -13.91 15.71
CA ALA A 6 -10.79 -14.95 16.52
C ALA A 6 -9.55 -14.41 17.26
N LEU A 7 -8.71 -13.62 16.59
CA LEU A 7 -7.55 -12.96 17.22
C LEU A 7 -7.98 -11.97 18.31
N THR A 8 -9.01 -11.18 18.05
CA THR A 8 -9.59 -10.26 19.04
C THR A 8 -10.12 -11.04 20.25
N TRP A 9 -10.86 -12.11 20.02
CA TRP A 9 -11.35 -12.96 21.10
C TRP A 9 -10.19 -13.59 21.90
N LEU A 10 -9.17 -14.11 21.22
CA LEU A 10 -8.01 -14.73 21.85
C LEU A 10 -7.24 -13.74 22.73
N ILE A 11 -6.97 -12.52 22.25
CA ILE A 11 -6.19 -11.54 23.03
C ILE A 11 -6.95 -11.03 24.25
N PHE A 12 -8.28 -10.85 24.16
CA PHE A 12 -9.09 -10.47 25.32
C PHE A 12 -9.37 -11.66 26.25
N GLY A 13 -9.44 -12.87 25.72
CA GLY A 13 -9.58 -14.11 26.50
C GLY A 13 -8.34 -14.37 27.37
N THR A 14 -7.16 -14.35 26.76
CA THR A 14 -5.86 -14.50 27.45
C THR A 14 -5.67 -13.40 28.50
N ARG A 15 -6.02 -12.15 28.18
CA ARG A 15 -5.94 -11.02 29.12
C ARG A 15 -6.85 -11.16 30.35
N LYS A 16 -7.93 -11.93 30.30
CA LYS A 16 -8.80 -12.13 31.48
C LYS A 16 -8.18 -13.05 32.53
N GLY A 17 -7.31 -13.97 32.10
CA GLY A 17 -6.68 -14.97 32.97
C GLY A 17 -5.34 -14.53 33.57
N GLN A 18 -4.79 -13.38 33.15
CA GLN A 18 -3.46 -12.94 33.59
C GLN A 18 -3.49 -12.26 34.97
N ARG A 19 -2.32 -12.21 35.62
CA ARG A 19 -2.10 -11.46 36.87
C ARG A 19 -2.21 -9.94 36.67
N GLN A 20 -2.39 -9.18 37.75
CA GLN A 20 -2.45 -7.71 37.68
C GLN A 20 -1.07 -7.06 37.63
N GLU A 21 -0.10 -7.65 38.32
CA GLU A 21 1.27 -7.13 38.45
C GLU A 21 2.30 -8.17 38.03
N SER A 22 3.49 -7.68 37.72
CA SER A 22 4.62 -8.54 37.41
C SER A 22 5.13 -9.25 38.67
N THR A 23 5.61 -10.47 38.49
CA THR A 23 5.99 -11.39 39.54
C THR A 23 7.16 -12.26 39.09
N GLU A 24 7.90 -12.78 40.07
CA GLU A 24 8.95 -13.79 39.88
C GLU A 24 8.40 -15.22 40.11
N GLU A 25 7.10 -15.37 40.33
CA GLU A 25 6.46 -16.68 40.47
C GLU A 25 6.36 -17.40 39.12
N THR A 26 6.63 -18.70 39.14
CA THR A 26 6.57 -19.57 37.95
C THR A 26 5.27 -20.37 37.90
N VAL A 27 4.96 -20.92 36.73
CA VAL A 27 3.74 -21.72 36.44
C VAL A 27 3.73 -23.13 37.09
N GLY A 28 4.72 -23.44 37.94
CA GLY A 28 4.77 -24.67 38.75
C GLY A 28 5.26 -25.94 38.04
N HIS A 29 5.65 -25.83 36.77
CA HIS A 29 6.27 -26.93 36.00
C HIS A 29 7.62 -26.47 35.45
N GLU A 30 8.56 -27.41 35.37
CA GLU A 30 9.91 -27.18 34.85
C GLU A 30 10.17 -28.16 33.71
N PHE A 31 10.73 -27.64 32.62
CA PHE A 31 11.10 -28.41 31.44
C PHE A 31 12.57 -28.16 31.13
N ASP A 32 13.41 -29.19 31.25
CA ASP A 32 14.85 -29.13 30.92
C ASP A 32 15.61 -27.98 31.64
N GLY A 33 15.36 -27.80 32.93
CA GLY A 33 16.00 -26.72 33.70
C GLY A 33 15.36 -25.35 33.54
N ILE A 34 14.33 -25.21 32.68
CA ILE A 34 13.66 -23.94 32.38
C ILE A 34 12.25 -23.92 32.99
N ALA A 35 11.96 -22.86 33.72
CA ALA A 35 10.63 -22.57 34.26
C ALA A 35 10.11 -21.23 33.68
N GLU A 36 8.79 -21.15 33.46
CA GLU A 36 8.15 -19.98 32.87
C GLU A 36 7.52 -19.10 33.95
N TYR A 37 7.73 -17.78 33.87
CA TYR A 37 7.08 -16.81 34.74
C TYR A 37 5.62 -16.57 34.35
N ASP A 38 4.74 -16.46 35.34
CA ASP A 38 3.32 -16.16 35.15
C ASP A 38 3.06 -14.63 35.14
N ASN A 39 3.76 -13.94 34.23
CA ASN A 39 3.70 -12.48 34.10
C ASN A 39 2.58 -12.02 33.16
N PRO A 40 1.93 -10.87 33.45
CA PRO A 40 0.94 -10.31 32.53
C PRO A 40 1.58 -9.78 31.25
N LEU A 41 0.78 -9.73 30.19
CA LEU A 41 1.19 -9.12 28.92
C LEU A 41 1.58 -7.65 29.14
N PRO A 42 2.75 -7.20 28.64
CA PRO A 42 3.15 -5.80 28.73
C PRO A 42 2.07 -4.88 28.14
N LYS A 43 1.67 -3.85 28.91
CA LYS A 43 0.56 -2.96 28.51
C LYS A 43 0.79 -2.32 27.14
N TRP A 44 2.02 -1.87 26.86
CA TRP A 44 2.39 -1.26 25.59
C TRP A 44 2.22 -2.24 24.41
N TRP A 45 2.63 -3.50 24.60
CA TRP A 45 2.52 -4.54 23.57
C TRP A 45 1.07 -4.86 23.28
N PHE A 46 0.24 -5.00 24.33
CA PHE A 46 -1.19 -5.21 24.16
C PHE A 46 -1.86 -4.06 23.41
N MET A 47 -1.55 -2.81 23.77
CA MET A 47 -2.07 -1.63 23.08
C MET A 47 -1.63 -1.58 21.61
N LEU A 48 -0.38 -1.93 21.32
CA LEU A 48 0.13 -2.04 19.94
C LEU A 48 -0.64 -3.11 19.15
N PHE A 49 -0.82 -4.30 19.72
CA PHE A 49 -1.56 -5.39 19.08
C PHE A 49 -3.03 -5.02 18.82
N VAL A 50 -3.69 -4.34 19.76
CA VAL A 50 -5.04 -3.80 19.53
C VAL A 50 -5.03 -2.71 18.46
N GLY A 51 -4.00 -1.86 18.43
CA GLY A 51 -3.79 -0.86 17.40
C GLY A 51 -3.68 -1.46 16.00
N THR A 52 -2.98 -2.57 15.81
CA THR A 52 -2.89 -3.25 14.50
C THR A 52 -4.22 -3.86 14.08
N ILE A 53 -5.04 -4.36 15.01
CA ILE A 53 -6.41 -4.82 14.70
C ILE A 53 -7.26 -3.66 14.18
N ILE A 54 -7.23 -2.51 14.87
CA ILE A 54 -7.98 -1.31 14.47
C ILE A 54 -7.50 -0.84 13.09
N PHE A 55 -6.18 -0.76 12.88
CA PHE A 55 -5.59 -0.40 11.61
C PHE A 55 -6.02 -1.35 10.49
N ALA A 56 -5.98 -2.67 10.72
CA ALA A 56 -6.41 -3.66 9.73
C ALA A 56 -7.89 -3.52 9.36
N LEU A 57 -8.77 -3.25 10.33
CA LEU A 57 -10.18 -2.99 10.06
C LEU A 57 -10.38 -1.71 9.25
N GLY A 58 -9.68 -0.62 9.60
CA GLY A 58 -9.69 0.62 8.84
C GLY A 58 -9.17 0.43 7.40
N TYR A 59 -8.08 -0.31 7.24
CA TYR A 59 -7.50 -0.63 5.94
C TYR A 59 -8.48 -1.43 5.08
N LEU A 60 -9.13 -2.47 5.62
CA LEU A 60 -10.14 -3.25 4.90
C LEU A 60 -11.41 -2.45 4.58
N ALA A 61 -11.73 -1.41 5.36
CA ALA A 61 -12.80 -0.48 5.01
C ALA A 61 -12.41 0.41 3.82
N LEU A 62 -11.17 0.91 3.79
CA LEU A 62 -10.67 1.82 2.76
C LEU A 62 -10.31 1.12 1.44
N TYR A 63 -9.73 -0.07 1.50
CA TYR A 63 -9.17 -0.79 0.36
C TYR A 63 -9.96 -2.06 0.02
N PRO A 64 -9.89 -2.55 -1.23
CA PRO A 64 -10.40 -3.86 -1.58
C PRO A 64 -9.64 -4.98 -0.85
N GLY A 65 -10.32 -6.08 -0.57
CA GLY A 65 -9.73 -7.24 0.13
C GLY A 65 -10.75 -8.18 0.77
N LEU A 66 -11.97 -7.70 1.00
CA LEU A 66 -13.10 -8.49 1.51
C LEU A 66 -14.03 -8.91 0.37
N GLY A 67 -13.66 -9.94 -0.38
CA GLY A 67 -14.46 -10.43 -1.51
C GLY A 67 -14.71 -9.33 -2.53
N ASN A 68 -15.98 -9.00 -2.79
CA ASN A 68 -16.38 -7.96 -3.76
C ASN A 68 -16.28 -6.53 -3.24
N TRP A 69 -15.92 -6.34 -1.97
CA TRP A 69 -15.80 -5.00 -1.37
C TRP A 69 -14.81 -4.14 -2.17
N LYS A 70 -15.24 -2.93 -2.54
CA LYS A 70 -14.46 -2.02 -3.39
C LYS A 70 -13.49 -1.11 -2.62
N GLY A 71 -13.67 -1.02 -1.30
CA GLY A 71 -13.06 0.03 -0.51
C GLY A 71 -13.87 1.34 -0.52
N LEU A 72 -13.51 2.24 0.39
CA LEU A 72 -14.11 3.58 0.54
C LEU A 72 -13.08 4.70 0.35
N LEU A 73 -11.90 4.38 -0.18
CA LEU A 73 -10.85 5.38 -0.39
C LEU A 73 -11.36 6.50 -1.32
N PRO A 74 -11.43 7.75 -0.85
CA PRO A 74 -11.95 8.85 -1.66
C PRO A 74 -11.00 9.18 -2.82
N GLY A 75 -11.57 9.72 -3.90
CA GLY A 75 -10.80 10.19 -5.06
C GLY A 75 -10.47 9.12 -6.10
N TYR A 76 -10.95 7.89 -5.93
CA TYR A 76 -10.76 6.79 -6.87
C TYR A 76 -12.05 6.35 -7.57
N ASP A 77 -13.06 7.22 -7.68
CA ASP A 77 -14.24 6.93 -8.51
C ASP A 77 -13.96 7.22 -9.99
N TYR A 78 -13.03 8.13 -10.29
CA TYR A 78 -12.61 8.52 -11.63
C TYR A 78 -11.09 8.71 -11.71
N LEU A 79 -10.52 8.63 -12.92
CA LEU A 79 -9.14 8.99 -13.21
C LEU A 79 -8.93 10.47 -12.84
N ASP A 80 -9.79 11.32 -13.37
CA ASP A 80 -9.95 12.73 -13.01
C ASP A 80 -11.33 12.94 -12.39
N ASN A 81 -11.38 13.33 -11.12
CA ASN A 81 -12.63 13.53 -10.39
C ASN A 81 -13.34 14.84 -10.78
N GLU A 82 -12.62 15.83 -11.29
CA GLU A 82 -13.19 17.11 -11.74
C GLU A 82 -13.81 16.95 -13.13
N ALA A 83 -13.03 16.40 -14.07
CA ALA A 83 -13.51 16.14 -15.43
C ALA A 83 -14.42 14.90 -15.56
N LYS A 84 -14.51 14.09 -14.49
CA LYS A 84 -15.20 12.78 -14.46
C LYS A 84 -14.72 11.83 -15.55
N THR A 85 -13.43 11.89 -15.86
CA THR A 85 -12.81 10.99 -16.83
C THR A 85 -12.73 9.59 -16.22
N PRO A 86 -13.32 8.56 -16.84
CA PRO A 86 -13.29 7.20 -16.29
C PRO A 86 -11.88 6.63 -16.34
N PHE A 87 -11.59 5.67 -15.46
CA PHE A 87 -10.42 4.82 -15.60
C PHE A 87 -10.52 3.99 -16.89
N ALA A 88 -9.39 3.70 -17.51
CA ALA A 88 -9.31 2.90 -18.72
C ALA A 88 -9.45 1.40 -18.40
N ALA A 89 -8.81 0.97 -17.31
CA ALA A 89 -8.91 -0.40 -16.83
C ALA A 89 -10.26 -0.66 -16.14
N THR A 90 -10.80 -1.84 -16.42
CA THR A 90 -11.91 -2.42 -15.66
C THR A 90 -11.38 -3.56 -14.80
N VAL A 91 -11.90 -3.65 -13.58
CA VAL A 91 -11.52 -4.63 -12.59
C VAL A 91 -12.64 -5.67 -12.50
N GLN A 92 -12.31 -6.93 -12.74
CA GLN A 92 -13.21 -8.04 -12.48
C GLN A 92 -13.35 -8.26 -10.98
N ILE A 93 -14.59 -8.31 -10.51
CA ILE A 93 -14.91 -8.64 -9.12
C ILE A 93 -15.37 -10.10 -9.02
N ALA A 94 -15.39 -10.67 -7.82
CA ALA A 94 -15.53 -12.12 -7.61
C ALA A 94 -16.89 -12.72 -8.07
N ASN A 95 -17.91 -11.90 -8.35
CA ASN A 95 -19.16 -12.34 -8.99
C ASN A 95 -19.10 -12.30 -10.53
N GLY A 96 -17.94 -11.99 -11.13
CA GLY A 96 -17.75 -11.87 -12.58
C GLY A 96 -18.14 -10.50 -13.16
N GLU A 97 -18.67 -9.58 -12.35
CA GLU A 97 -18.98 -8.22 -12.77
C GLU A 97 -17.70 -7.39 -12.94
N GLN A 98 -17.76 -6.37 -13.80
CA GLN A 98 -16.63 -5.48 -14.09
C GLN A 98 -16.95 -4.09 -13.54
N ARG A 99 -15.98 -3.45 -12.88
CA ARG A 99 -16.10 -2.05 -12.43
C ARG A 99 -14.89 -1.23 -12.83
N ASN A 100 -15.09 0.05 -13.09
CA ASN A 100 -14.06 1.04 -13.39
C ASN A 100 -13.96 2.12 -12.29
N ALA A 101 -14.22 1.74 -11.03
CA ALA A 101 -14.23 2.66 -9.89
C ALA A 101 -13.76 1.95 -8.61
N GLY A 102 -13.34 2.75 -7.63
CA GLY A 102 -12.69 2.33 -6.40
C GLY A 102 -11.17 2.17 -6.56
N TRP A 103 -10.43 2.13 -5.47
CA TRP A 103 -8.98 1.97 -5.55
C TRP A 103 -8.60 0.58 -6.07
N THR A 104 -7.62 0.54 -6.99
CA THR A 104 -6.81 -0.63 -7.32
C THR A 104 -5.41 -0.17 -7.68
N GLY A 105 -4.42 -1.07 -7.66
CA GLY A 105 -3.07 -0.75 -8.11
C GLY A 105 -3.02 -0.26 -9.57
N VAL A 106 -3.93 -0.74 -10.43
CA VAL A 106 -4.02 -0.29 -11.83
C VAL A 106 -4.58 1.13 -11.89
N HIS A 107 -5.65 1.43 -11.15
CA HIS A 107 -6.22 2.78 -11.09
C HIS A 107 -5.23 3.80 -10.48
N GLU A 108 -4.44 3.38 -9.50
CA GLU A 108 -3.36 4.23 -8.93
C GLU A 108 -2.28 4.51 -9.97
N TRP A 109 -1.82 3.48 -10.69
CA TRP A 109 -0.88 3.64 -11.80
C TRP A 109 -1.44 4.57 -12.90
N GLU A 110 -2.70 4.41 -13.31
CA GLU A 110 -3.31 5.29 -14.32
C GLU A 110 -3.33 6.76 -13.86
N LYS A 111 -3.66 7.03 -12.58
CA LYS A 111 -3.58 8.38 -12.01
C LYS A 111 -2.16 8.92 -12.01
N GLU A 112 -1.18 8.10 -11.66
CA GLU A 112 0.22 8.49 -11.66
C GLU A 112 0.69 8.83 -13.08
N MET A 113 0.35 8.00 -14.07
CA MET A 113 0.67 8.25 -15.47
C MET A 113 -0.02 9.50 -16.00
N ALA A 114 -1.32 9.68 -15.73
CA ALA A 114 -2.04 10.89 -16.16
C ALA A 114 -1.42 12.17 -15.56
N LYS A 115 -0.99 12.13 -14.30
CA LYS A 115 -0.27 13.23 -13.66
C LYS A 115 1.10 13.48 -14.31
N ALA A 116 1.85 12.41 -14.59
CA ALA A 116 3.15 12.48 -15.25
C ALA A 116 3.02 13.04 -16.68
N ASP A 117 2.02 12.61 -17.45
CA ASP A 117 1.74 13.09 -18.79
C ASP A 117 1.34 14.56 -18.79
N ALA A 118 0.51 15.00 -17.85
CA ALA A 118 0.16 16.41 -17.69
C ALA A 118 1.39 17.28 -17.36
N GLN A 119 2.31 16.77 -16.54
CA GLN A 119 3.50 17.51 -16.11
C GLN A 119 4.63 17.51 -17.15
N TYR A 120 4.91 16.35 -17.75
CA TYR A 120 6.09 16.12 -18.60
C TYR A 120 5.75 16.07 -20.09
N GLY A 121 4.50 15.78 -20.45
CA GLY A 121 4.03 15.72 -21.83
C GLY A 121 4.38 16.96 -22.66
N PRO A 122 4.22 18.21 -22.15
CA PRO A 122 4.62 19.41 -22.88
C PRO A 122 6.12 19.47 -23.20
N ILE A 123 6.97 18.94 -22.31
CA ILE A 123 8.43 18.91 -22.51
C ILE A 123 8.78 17.90 -23.61
N PHE A 124 8.19 16.70 -23.56
CA PHE A 124 8.36 15.70 -24.60
C PHE A 124 7.84 16.21 -25.95
N ALA A 125 6.67 16.84 -25.98
CA ALA A 125 6.08 17.40 -27.20
C ALA A 125 6.96 18.51 -27.82
N LYS A 126 7.54 19.40 -26.99
CA LYS A 126 8.49 20.42 -27.45
C LYS A 126 9.65 19.78 -28.21
N TYR A 127 10.32 18.80 -27.61
CA TYR A 127 11.50 18.19 -28.23
C TYR A 127 11.14 17.25 -29.39
N ALA A 128 9.97 16.61 -29.37
CA ALA A 128 9.49 15.79 -30.48
C ALA A 128 9.18 16.61 -31.75
N ALA A 129 8.82 17.89 -31.61
CA ALA A 129 8.56 18.78 -32.74
C ALA A 129 9.83 19.40 -33.36
N MET A 130 10.98 19.28 -32.69
CA MET A 130 12.25 19.82 -33.17
C MET A 130 13.02 18.80 -34.01
N PRO A 131 13.73 19.22 -35.08
CA PRO A 131 14.72 18.37 -35.74
C PRO A 131 15.80 17.89 -34.75
N ILE A 132 16.27 16.66 -34.90
CA ILE A 132 17.22 16.04 -33.97
C ILE A 132 18.52 16.85 -33.84
N GLU A 133 18.96 17.51 -34.91
CA GLU A 133 20.14 18.38 -34.93
C GLU A 133 19.96 19.60 -34.03
N GLN A 134 18.72 20.08 -33.89
CA GLN A 134 18.39 21.19 -32.99
C GLN A 134 18.21 20.70 -31.55
N VAL A 135 17.63 19.51 -31.35
CA VAL A 135 17.55 18.89 -30.00
C VAL A 135 18.95 18.64 -29.43
N ALA A 136 19.88 18.21 -30.28
CA ALA A 136 21.28 17.98 -29.90
C ALA A 136 22.03 19.26 -29.49
N GLN A 137 21.50 20.45 -29.80
CA GLN A 137 22.09 21.73 -29.41
C GLN A 137 21.46 22.30 -28.12
N ASP A 138 20.34 21.76 -27.64
CA ASP A 138 19.66 22.20 -26.42
C ASP A 138 20.28 21.52 -25.18
N GLU A 139 20.94 22.31 -24.33
CA GLU A 139 21.62 21.77 -23.14
C GLU A 139 20.69 21.02 -22.17
N GLN A 140 19.42 21.44 -22.08
CA GLN A 140 18.45 20.80 -21.21
C GLN A 140 18.02 19.45 -21.80
N ALA A 141 17.87 19.36 -23.11
CA ALA A 141 17.61 18.11 -23.81
C ALA A 141 18.78 17.13 -23.65
N LEU A 142 20.03 17.59 -23.78
CA LEU A 142 21.22 16.75 -23.56
C LEU A 142 21.31 16.24 -22.13
N LYS A 143 21.03 17.07 -21.12
CA LYS A 143 20.97 16.61 -19.70
C LYS A 143 19.88 15.57 -19.48
N MET A 144 18.70 15.74 -20.09
CA MET A 144 17.62 14.75 -20.04
C MET A 144 18.02 13.45 -20.75
N GLY A 145 18.60 13.55 -21.94
CA GLY A 145 19.11 12.41 -22.72
C GLY A 145 20.21 11.65 -21.98
N GLY A 146 21.13 12.35 -21.31
CA GLY A 146 22.16 11.73 -20.48
C GLY A 146 21.58 10.89 -19.34
N ARG A 147 20.50 11.33 -18.70
CA ARG A 147 19.78 10.54 -17.69
C ARG A 147 19.12 9.30 -18.28
N LEU A 148 18.48 9.45 -19.45
CA LEU A 148 17.87 8.31 -20.16
C LEU A 148 18.93 7.30 -20.60
N PHE A 149 20.08 7.76 -21.09
CA PHE A 149 21.21 6.92 -21.50
C PHE A 149 21.78 6.14 -20.31
N ALA A 150 21.98 6.82 -19.17
CA ALA A 150 22.48 6.19 -17.95
C ALA A 150 21.61 5.01 -17.51
N SER A 151 20.28 5.11 -17.64
CA SER A 151 19.36 4.04 -17.24
C SER A 151 19.16 2.94 -18.29
N ASN A 152 19.16 3.29 -19.58
CA ASN A 152 18.69 2.39 -20.64
C ASN A 152 19.79 1.90 -21.59
N CYS A 153 20.95 2.56 -21.63
CA CYS A 153 21.99 2.33 -22.64
C CYS A 153 23.36 2.02 -22.02
N SER A 154 23.68 2.61 -20.86
CA SER A 154 25.01 2.53 -20.23
C SER A 154 25.45 1.11 -19.89
N VAL A 155 24.50 0.19 -19.69
CA VAL A 155 24.81 -1.22 -19.39
C VAL A 155 25.61 -1.87 -20.52
N CYS A 156 25.39 -1.45 -21.77
CA CYS A 156 26.09 -1.97 -22.95
C CYS A 156 27.05 -0.95 -23.58
N HIS A 157 26.80 0.35 -23.40
CA HIS A 157 27.53 1.45 -24.04
C HIS A 157 28.26 2.36 -23.04
N GLY A 158 28.61 1.83 -21.86
CA GLY A 158 29.30 2.52 -20.76
C GLY A 158 30.81 2.37 -20.80
#